data_AF-A0A3B8PZI2-F1
#
_entry.id   AF-A0A3B8PZI2-F1
#
_cell.length_a   1.000
_cell.length_b   1.000
_cell.length_c   1.000
_cell.angle_alpha   90.00
_cell.angle_beta   90.00
_cell.angle_gamma   90.00
#
_symmetry.space_group_name_H-M   'P 1'
#
loop_
_entity.id
_entity.type
_entity.pdbx_description
1 polymer ?
#
loop_
_entity_poly.entity_id
_entity_poly.type
_entity_poly.pdbx_seq_one_letter_code
_entity_poly.pdbx_strand_id
1 'polypeptide(L)'
;MDDPNKAAAHPTPHRKLPKKRFPKAAILLLGGIAGNLAAVLAIAASVALGRRTDFGMSLAIFNVGLVPLLVGMVSAWFWRHLALTFGGQCLHALWLAILGLLGAAVVFQEGAICLLMAAPLYYPLLLVSLMAGYRLFRTDPGTLRVTLIPLVFIGALAESRLAPPPAQAVFTDYLHIQAPPEAVWPHVVSFSPIPAPPDFWVFRLGLPYPVETPPGADAVGKERLCMFSQNVVFRERVAVFEPNRRLRFDIVSQPDHPELLGHFDTHWGEFDLHPDPDGTTTLIGHSCYTLHTRPRWYFDAWTRYLGRAVHLRVMENARRLAEAR
;
A
#
# COMPACT_ATOMS: atom_id res chain seq x y z
N MET A 1 -45.90 73.73 17.00
CA MET A 1 -44.91 74.27 16.05
C MET A 1 -43.54 73.82 16.56
N ASP A 2 -43.20 72.60 16.14
CA ASP A 2 -41.90 71.95 15.93
C ASP A 2 -40.77 71.97 16.98
N ASP A 3 -40.69 70.81 17.66
CA ASP A 3 -39.58 69.97 18.19
C ASP A 3 -38.11 70.51 18.27
N PRO A 4 -37.47 70.50 19.47
CA PRO A 4 -36.06 70.86 19.67
C PRO A 4 -35.10 69.66 19.66
N ASN A 5 -35.19 68.74 18.68
CA ASN A 5 -34.23 67.64 18.58
C ASN A 5 -33.75 67.37 17.14
N LYS A 6 -32.78 68.17 16.67
CA LYS A 6 -31.94 67.84 15.51
C LYS A 6 -30.46 68.07 15.85
N ALA A 7 -29.93 67.19 16.69
CA ALA A 7 -28.48 67.00 16.78
C ALA A 7 -28.00 66.32 15.48
N ALA A 8 -27.22 67.07 14.70
CA ALA A 8 -26.60 66.58 13.47
C ALA A 8 -25.54 65.51 13.80
N ALA A 9 -25.87 64.25 13.51
CA ALA A 9 -24.90 63.15 13.54
C ALA A 9 -23.97 63.29 12.32
N HIS A 10 -22.70 63.67 12.56
CA HIS A 10 -21.64 63.52 11.57
C HIS A 10 -21.40 62.02 11.30
N PRO A 11 -21.49 61.52 10.05
CA PRO A 11 -21.04 60.18 9.75
C PRO A 11 -19.51 60.17 9.69
N THR A 12 -18.87 59.61 10.72
CA THR A 12 -17.46 59.22 10.64
C THR A 12 -17.28 58.22 9.50
N PRO A 13 -16.35 58.43 8.55
CA PRO A 13 -16.10 57.45 7.52
C PRO A 13 -15.42 56.25 8.18
N HIS A 14 -16.13 55.14 8.30
CA HIS A 14 -15.52 53.85 8.61
C HIS A 14 -14.48 53.56 7.52
N ARG A 15 -13.22 53.86 7.82
CA ARG A 15 -12.04 53.48 7.05
C ARG A 15 -12.07 51.97 6.91
N LYS A 16 -12.60 51.47 5.78
CA LYS A 16 -12.53 50.05 5.43
C LYS A 16 -11.04 49.70 5.36
N LEU A 17 -10.55 49.02 6.39
CA LEU A 17 -9.22 48.41 6.37
C LEU A 17 -9.12 47.59 5.09
N PRO A 18 -8.11 47.79 4.24
CA PRO A 18 -7.97 47.00 3.03
C PRO A 18 -7.82 45.54 3.46
N LYS A 19 -8.83 44.70 3.17
CA LYS A 19 -8.72 43.25 3.31
C LYS A 19 -7.53 42.83 2.46
N LYS A 20 -6.37 42.54 3.07
CA LYS A 20 -5.21 41.96 2.39
C LYS A 20 -5.69 40.71 1.68
N ARG A 21 -5.94 40.83 0.37
CA ARG A 21 -6.36 39.71 -0.47
C ARG A 21 -5.08 38.91 -0.71
N PHE A 22 -4.90 37.84 0.06
CA PHE A 22 -3.80 36.91 -0.21
C PHE A 22 -3.89 36.46 -1.67
N PRO A 23 -2.75 36.39 -2.40
CA PRO A 23 -2.75 35.92 -3.78
C PRO A 23 -3.31 34.50 -3.81
N LYS A 24 -4.12 34.18 -4.83
CA LYS A 24 -4.79 32.87 -4.97
C LYS A 24 -3.80 31.71 -4.81
N ALA A 25 -2.60 31.84 -5.35
CA ALA A 25 -1.52 30.86 -5.23
C ALA A 25 -1.11 30.58 -3.77
N ALA A 26 -1.03 31.61 -2.92
CA ALA A 26 -0.68 31.42 -1.51
C ALA A 26 -1.78 30.67 -0.74
N ILE A 27 -3.06 30.92 -1.05
CA ILE A 27 -4.19 30.20 -0.43
C ILE A 27 -4.18 28.73 -0.87
N LEU A 28 -3.88 28.47 -2.16
CA LEU A 28 -3.75 27.12 -2.69
C LEU A 28 -2.63 26.34 -1.99
N LEU A 29 -1.44 26.93 -1.92
CA LEU A 29 -0.28 26.34 -1.24
C LEU A 29 -0.56 26.11 0.24
N LEU A 30 -1.11 27.10 0.94
CA LEU A 30 -1.43 26.98 2.37
C LEU A 30 -2.40 25.83 2.63
N GLY A 31 -3.46 25.71 1.83
CA GLY A 31 -4.44 24.63 1.99
C GLY A 31 -3.82 23.25 1.76
N GLY A 32 -2.96 23.10 0.75
CA GLY A 32 -2.33 21.81 0.49
C GLY A 32 -1.25 21.41 1.49
N ILE A 33 -0.45 22.37 1.97
CA ILE A 33 0.49 22.15 3.07
C ILE A 33 -0.27 21.77 4.33
N ALA A 34 -1.33 22.52 4.67
CA ALA A 34 -2.15 22.23 5.85
C ALA A 34 -2.81 20.85 5.77
N GLY A 35 -3.32 20.46 4.61
CA GLY A 35 -3.94 19.14 4.39
C GLY A 35 -2.95 18.00 4.59
N ASN A 36 -1.78 18.06 3.96
CA ASN A 36 -0.75 17.02 4.11
C ASN A 36 -0.14 17.02 5.52
N LEU A 37 0.05 18.18 6.13
CA LEU A 37 0.51 18.27 7.53
C LEU A 37 -0.52 17.66 8.49
N ALA A 38 -1.81 17.88 8.28
CA ALA A 38 -2.85 17.25 9.07
C ALA A 38 -2.82 15.72 8.96
N ALA A 39 -2.57 15.18 7.77
CA ALA A 39 -2.34 13.75 7.57
C ALA A 39 -1.11 13.24 8.33
N VAL A 40 0.04 13.91 8.21
CA VAL A 40 1.26 13.53 8.94
C VAL A 40 1.03 13.55 10.45
N LEU A 41 0.37 14.57 10.98
CA LEU A 41 0.04 14.68 12.41
C LEU A 41 -0.93 13.58 12.86
N ALA A 42 -1.94 13.25 12.03
CA ALA A 42 -2.88 12.17 12.33
C ALA A 42 -2.18 10.81 12.37
N ILE A 43 -1.28 10.55 11.42
CA ILE A 43 -0.43 9.34 11.39
C ILE A 43 0.47 9.30 12.64
N ALA A 44 1.21 10.38 12.91
CA ALA A 44 2.12 10.45 14.04
C ALA A 44 1.41 10.27 15.39
N ALA A 45 0.24 10.91 15.56
CA ALA A 45 -0.59 10.73 16.75
C ALA A 45 -1.07 9.28 16.88
N SER A 46 -1.50 8.66 15.79
CA SER A 46 -1.94 7.26 15.77
C SER A 46 -0.80 6.32 16.14
N VAL A 47 0.42 6.52 15.60
CA VAL A 47 1.61 5.73 15.97
C VAL A 47 1.95 5.91 17.45
N ALA A 48 1.93 7.15 17.95
CA ALA A 48 2.23 7.44 19.35
C ALA A 48 1.21 6.81 20.32
N LEU A 49 -0.08 6.84 19.96
CA LEU A 49 -1.15 6.15 20.68
C LEU A 49 -1.00 4.62 20.58
N GLY A 50 -0.55 4.12 19.44
CA GLY A 50 -0.33 2.69 19.16
C GLY A 50 0.80 2.08 19.97
N ARG A 51 1.85 2.87 20.27
CA ARG A 51 2.90 2.45 21.20
C ARG A 51 2.42 2.32 22.64
N ARG A 52 1.29 2.95 22.99
CA ARG A 52 0.71 2.93 24.35
C ARG A 52 -0.48 1.98 24.49
N THR A 53 -1.09 1.57 23.37
CA THR A 53 -2.30 0.75 23.33
C THR A 53 -2.29 -0.07 22.03
N ASP A 54 -2.67 -1.35 22.05
CA ASP A 54 -2.85 -2.17 20.84
C ASP A 54 -3.79 -1.51 19.79
N PHE A 55 -4.57 -0.54 20.26
CA PHE A 55 -5.53 0.27 19.52
C PHE A 55 -4.93 1.20 18.45
N GLY A 56 -3.80 1.85 18.69
CA GLY A 56 -3.26 2.84 17.74
C GLY A 56 -2.46 2.21 16.59
N MET A 57 -1.95 0.98 16.75
CA MET A 57 -1.25 0.25 15.69
C MET A 57 -2.17 -0.08 14.51
N SER A 58 -3.45 -0.33 14.80
CA SER A 58 -4.49 -0.58 13.79
C SER A 58 -4.96 0.70 13.08
N LEU A 59 -4.86 1.86 13.73
CA LEU A 59 -5.28 3.15 13.20
C LEU A 59 -4.20 3.84 12.36
N ALA A 60 -2.93 3.64 12.73
CA ALA A 60 -1.80 4.42 12.23
C ALA A 60 -1.16 3.88 10.95
N ILE A 61 -1.16 2.55 10.76
CA ILE A 61 -0.16 1.99 9.85
C ILE A 61 -0.71 1.84 8.43
N PHE A 62 -2.01 1.55 8.19
CA PHE A 62 -2.41 1.12 6.83
C PHE A 62 -3.79 1.52 6.30
N ASN A 63 -4.49 2.51 6.86
CA ASN A 63 -5.71 2.98 6.20
C ASN A 63 -5.38 3.98 5.09
N VAL A 64 -4.90 3.46 3.95
CA VAL A 64 -4.70 4.19 2.68
C VAL A 64 -5.97 4.96 2.27
N GLY A 65 -7.14 4.58 2.80
CA GLY A 65 -8.40 5.29 2.59
C GLY A 65 -8.58 6.55 3.43
N LEU A 66 -8.19 6.57 4.71
CA LEU A 66 -8.51 7.70 5.61
C LEU A 66 -7.65 8.95 5.34
N VAL A 67 -6.36 8.74 5.04
CA VAL A 67 -5.39 9.81 4.77
C VAL A 67 -5.86 10.75 3.64
N PRO A 68 -6.18 10.26 2.43
CA PRO A 68 -6.60 11.13 1.33
C PRO A 68 -7.91 11.86 1.64
N LEU A 69 -8.81 11.26 2.43
CA LEU A 69 -10.05 11.91 2.88
C LEU A 69 -9.77 13.13 3.77
N LEU A 70 -8.86 13.00 4.74
CA LEU A 70 -8.44 14.09 5.62
C LEU A 70 -7.74 15.20 4.82
N VAL A 71 -6.81 14.84 3.93
CA VAL A 71 -6.08 15.80 3.09
C VAL A 71 -7.06 16.61 2.23
N GLY A 72 -8.00 15.94 1.55
CA GLY A 72 -8.98 16.61 0.70
C GLY A 72 -9.93 17.51 1.50
N MET A 73 -10.41 17.07 2.66
CA MET A 73 -11.32 17.85 3.51
C MET A 73 -10.64 19.11 4.07
N VAL A 74 -9.43 18.99 4.62
CA VAL A 74 -8.68 20.13 5.15
C VAL A 74 -8.33 21.10 4.03
N SER A 75 -7.86 20.62 2.89
CA SER A 75 -7.54 21.47 1.74
C SER A 75 -8.77 22.23 1.24
N ALA A 76 -9.92 21.57 1.17
CA ALA A 76 -11.20 22.19 0.79
C ALA A 76 -11.61 23.32 1.72
N TRP A 77 -11.38 23.20 3.03
CA TRP A 77 -11.69 24.25 4.01
C TRP A 77 -10.95 25.54 3.69
N PHE A 78 -9.65 25.47 3.39
CA PHE A 78 -8.86 26.65 3.02
C PHE A 78 -9.29 27.23 1.67
N TRP A 79 -9.71 26.37 0.74
CA TRP A 79 -10.07 26.78 -0.62
C TRP A 79 -11.53 27.20 -0.77
N ARG A 80 -12.35 27.18 0.30
CA ARG A 80 -13.79 27.47 0.26
C ARG A 80 -14.18 28.81 -0.37
N HIS A 81 -13.30 29.81 -0.28
CA HIS A 81 -13.51 31.17 -0.81
C HIS A 81 -13.01 31.35 -2.25
N LEU A 82 -12.30 30.37 -2.80
CA LEU A 82 -11.83 30.38 -4.18
C LEU A 82 -12.94 29.87 -5.09
N ALA A 83 -13.08 30.41 -6.30
CA ALA A 83 -13.99 29.89 -7.32
C ALA A 83 -13.22 28.88 -8.19
N LEU A 84 -13.19 27.60 -7.77
CA LEU A 84 -12.50 26.53 -8.49
C LEU A 84 -13.49 25.80 -9.42
N THR A 85 -13.13 25.70 -10.70
CA THR A 85 -13.85 24.86 -11.66
C THR A 85 -13.64 23.38 -11.34
N PHE A 86 -14.45 22.49 -11.94
CA PHE A 86 -14.26 21.05 -11.80
C PHE A 86 -12.86 20.61 -12.25
N GLY A 87 -12.40 21.05 -13.42
CA GLY A 87 -11.04 20.77 -13.91
C GLY A 87 -9.95 21.32 -12.97
N GLY A 88 -10.18 22.48 -12.36
CA GLY A 88 -9.28 23.03 -11.34
C GLY A 88 -9.20 22.16 -10.08
N GLN A 89 -10.33 21.59 -9.63
CA GLN A 89 -10.35 20.65 -8.50
C GLN A 89 -9.61 19.35 -8.83
N CYS A 90 -9.76 18.80 -10.04
CA CYS A 90 -8.99 17.63 -10.49
C CYS A 90 -7.48 17.91 -10.51
N LEU A 91 -7.06 19.03 -11.12
CA LEU A 91 -5.65 19.41 -11.15
C LEU A 91 -5.10 19.63 -9.74
N HIS A 92 -5.90 20.22 -8.85
CA HIS A 92 -5.47 20.44 -7.48
C HIS A 92 -5.41 19.16 -6.65
N ALA A 93 -6.35 18.24 -6.85
CA ALA A 93 -6.28 16.91 -6.26
C ALA A 93 -5.03 16.15 -6.73
N LEU A 94 -4.62 16.31 -8.00
CA LEU A 94 -3.47 15.62 -8.57
C LEU A 94 -2.16 16.02 -7.90
N TRP A 95 -1.87 17.32 -7.80
CA TRP A 95 -0.62 17.74 -7.15
C TRP A 95 -0.62 17.45 -5.64
N LEU A 96 -1.79 17.51 -4.97
CA LEU A 96 -1.91 17.08 -3.58
C LEU A 96 -1.64 15.58 -3.42
N ALA A 97 -2.13 14.76 -4.36
CA ALA A 97 -1.87 13.33 -4.36
C ALA A 97 -0.38 13.02 -4.55
N ILE A 98 0.27 13.69 -5.51
CA ILE A 98 1.71 13.56 -5.73
C ILE A 98 2.48 13.97 -4.47
N LEU A 99 2.15 15.12 -3.87
CA LEU A 99 2.81 15.58 -2.65
C LEU A 99 2.63 14.59 -1.49
N GLY A 100 1.42 14.07 -1.30
CA GLY A 100 1.12 13.09 -0.25
C GLY A 100 1.84 11.76 -0.44
N LEU A 101 1.85 11.23 -1.66
CA LEU A 101 2.53 9.97 -2.00
C LEU A 101 4.05 10.10 -1.89
N LEU A 102 4.64 11.19 -2.36
CA LEU A 102 6.08 11.46 -2.19
C LEU A 102 6.42 11.64 -0.71
N GLY A 103 5.57 12.33 0.05
CA GLY A 103 5.72 12.44 1.50
C GLY A 103 5.69 11.07 2.19
N ALA A 104 4.76 10.21 1.78
CA ALA A 104 4.68 8.83 2.28
C ALA A 104 5.94 8.03 1.93
N ALA A 105 6.45 8.14 0.70
CA ALA A 105 7.70 7.49 0.28
C ALA A 105 8.88 7.86 1.19
N VAL A 106 9.00 9.14 1.58
CA VAL A 106 10.08 9.61 2.45
C VAL A 106 9.88 9.15 3.90
N VAL A 107 8.65 9.22 4.41
CA VAL A 107 8.34 8.92 5.82
C VAL A 107 8.37 7.43 6.12
N PHE A 108 7.79 6.62 5.23
CA PHE A 108 7.65 5.18 5.40
C PHE A 108 8.75 4.39 4.68
N GLN A 109 9.65 5.08 3.96
CA GLN A 109 10.70 4.49 3.15
C GLN A 109 10.17 3.54 2.07
N GLU A 110 8.93 3.74 1.62
CA GLU A 110 8.22 2.89 0.65
C GLU A 110 8.90 2.87 -0.71
N GLY A 111 8.88 1.71 -1.37
CA GLY A 111 9.37 1.59 -2.72
C GLY A 111 8.35 2.06 -3.77
N ALA A 112 8.78 2.11 -5.04
CA ALA A 112 7.99 2.65 -6.13
C ALA A 112 6.71 1.84 -6.40
N ILE A 113 6.71 0.54 -6.08
CA ILE A 113 5.58 -0.35 -6.37
C ILE A 113 4.49 -0.13 -5.33
N CYS A 114 4.82 -0.01 -4.04
CA CYS A 114 3.89 0.43 -3.01
C CYS A 114 3.16 1.73 -3.39
N LEU A 115 3.87 2.74 -3.90
CA LEU A 115 3.25 4.00 -4.35
C LEU A 115 2.35 3.80 -5.56
N LEU A 116 2.78 2.98 -6.53
CA LEU A 116 1.99 2.65 -7.71
C LEU A 116 0.70 1.91 -7.34
N MET A 117 0.75 1.02 -6.34
CA MET A 117 -0.42 0.32 -5.81
C MET A 117 -1.32 1.26 -5.00
N ALA A 118 -0.76 2.20 -4.24
CA ALA A 118 -1.54 3.13 -3.43
C ALA A 118 -2.24 4.21 -4.28
N ALA A 119 -1.61 4.69 -5.34
CA ALA A 119 -2.10 5.84 -6.12
C ALA A 119 -3.52 5.67 -6.71
N PRO A 120 -3.91 4.52 -7.30
CA PRO A 120 -5.26 4.28 -7.81
C PRO A 120 -6.37 4.36 -6.75
N LEU A 121 -6.05 4.14 -5.48
CA LEU A 121 -7.00 4.35 -4.38
C LEU A 121 -6.90 5.77 -3.81
N TYR A 122 -5.69 6.27 -3.65
CA TYR A 122 -5.42 7.55 -3.00
C TYR A 122 -6.02 8.73 -3.77
N TYR A 123 -5.78 8.80 -5.08
CA TYR A 123 -6.22 9.94 -5.89
C TYR A 123 -7.75 10.08 -5.97
N PRO A 124 -8.54 9.03 -6.29
CA PRO A 124 -10.00 9.14 -6.33
C PRO A 124 -10.61 9.52 -4.97
N LEU A 125 -10.13 8.94 -3.87
CA LEU A 125 -10.62 9.27 -2.53
C LEU A 125 -10.29 10.72 -2.15
N LEU A 126 -9.10 11.20 -2.51
CA LEU A 126 -8.71 12.59 -2.30
C LEU A 126 -9.59 13.52 -3.14
N LEU A 127 -9.82 13.19 -4.40
CA LEU A 127 -10.67 13.98 -5.29
C LEU A 127 -12.11 14.05 -4.76
N VAL A 128 -12.69 12.93 -4.37
CA VAL A 128 -14.05 12.86 -3.83
C VAL A 128 -14.17 13.67 -2.54
N SER A 129 -13.23 13.53 -1.60
CA SER A 129 -13.24 14.29 -0.35
C SER A 129 -13.02 15.79 -0.56
N LEU A 130 -12.11 16.17 -1.47
CA LEU A 130 -11.90 17.57 -1.86
C LEU A 130 -13.18 18.17 -2.45
N MET A 131 -13.80 17.46 -3.38
CA MET A 131 -15.05 17.89 -4.04
C MET A 131 -16.22 17.97 -3.07
N ALA A 132 -16.35 17.00 -2.15
CA ALA A 132 -17.39 16.98 -1.13
C ALA A 132 -17.19 18.13 -0.14
N GLY A 133 -15.97 18.27 0.42
CA GLY A 133 -15.60 19.34 1.34
C GLY A 133 -15.78 20.73 0.71
N TYR A 134 -15.40 20.89 -0.55
CA TYR A 134 -15.51 22.17 -1.25
C TYR A 134 -16.97 22.62 -1.40
N ARG A 135 -17.90 21.69 -1.67
CA ARG A 135 -19.34 21.98 -1.66
C ARG A 135 -19.86 22.25 -0.26
N LEU A 136 -19.40 21.49 0.73
CA LEU A 136 -19.85 21.58 2.12
C LEU A 136 -19.48 22.94 2.77
N PHE A 137 -18.27 23.44 2.52
CA PHE A 137 -17.75 24.65 3.16
C PHE A 137 -17.99 25.94 2.39
N ARG A 138 -18.46 25.86 1.13
CA ARG A 138 -18.72 27.04 0.28
C ARG A 138 -20.01 27.78 0.65
N THR A 139 -20.94 27.10 1.30
CA THR A 139 -22.14 27.72 1.88
C THR A 139 -21.90 27.93 3.37
N ASP A 140 -22.55 28.92 3.98
CA ASP A 140 -22.30 29.27 5.39
C ASP A 140 -22.37 28.00 6.26
N PRO A 141 -21.26 27.59 6.91
CA PRO A 141 -21.18 26.30 7.55
C PRO A 141 -22.01 26.32 8.83
N GLY A 142 -23.31 26.01 8.71
CA GLY A 142 -24.15 25.72 9.86
C GLY A 142 -23.53 24.59 10.68
N THR A 143 -23.74 24.61 12.00
CA THR A 143 -23.14 23.71 12.99
C THR A 143 -23.25 22.22 12.61
N LEU A 144 -24.35 21.84 11.93
CA LEU A 144 -24.65 20.48 11.47
C LEU A 144 -23.68 19.95 10.38
N ARG A 145 -23.10 20.84 9.56
CA ARG A 145 -22.22 20.45 8.44
C ARG A 145 -20.79 20.20 8.89
N VAL A 146 -20.36 20.92 9.93
CA VAL A 146 -19.05 20.71 10.56
C VAL A 146 -19.01 19.38 11.32
N THR A 147 -20.14 18.92 11.86
CA THR A 147 -20.29 17.61 12.55
C THR A 147 -20.19 16.40 11.62
N LEU A 148 -20.32 16.55 10.30
CA LEU A 148 -20.12 15.45 9.35
C LEU A 148 -18.65 15.05 9.20
N ILE A 149 -17.71 15.97 9.48
CA ILE A 149 -16.28 15.68 9.42
C ILE A 149 -15.93 14.59 10.45
N PRO A 150 -16.22 14.75 11.77
CA PRO A 150 -16.05 13.68 12.75
C PRO A 150 -16.71 12.35 12.36
N LEU A 151 -17.87 12.38 11.71
CA LEU A 151 -18.61 11.17 11.35
C LEU A 151 -17.88 10.32 10.31
N VAL A 152 -17.18 10.93 9.35
CA VAL A 152 -16.32 10.22 8.39
C VAL A 152 -15.14 9.56 9.10
N PHE A 153 -14.54 10.25 10.08
CA PHE A 153 -13.48 9.68 10.93
C PHE A 153 -14.00 8.53 11.81
N ILE A 154 -15.20 8.66 12.37
CA ILE A 154 -15.85 7.61 13.16
C ILE A 154 -16.20 6.41 12.28
N GLY A 155 -16.67 6.62 11.04
CA GLY A 155 -16.93 5.55 10.09
C GLY A 155 -15.67 4.76 9.73
N ALA A 156 -14.57 5.46 9.44
CA ALA A 156 -13.28 4.81 9.19
C ALA A 156 -12.72 4.09 10.43
N LEU A 157 -12.93 4.66 11.62
CA LEU A 157 -12.58 4.03 12.89
C LEU A 157 -13.42 2.78 13.16
N ALA A 158 -14.73 2.83 12.89
CA ALA A 158 -15.64 1.70 13.04
C ALA A 158 -15.28 0.57 12.06
N GLU A 159 -14.94 0.88 10.81
CA GLU A 159 -14.44 -0.10 9.85
C GLU A 159 -13.17 -0.78 10.36
N SER A 160 -12.21 -0.02 10.91
CA SER A 160 -10.99 -0.59 11.48
C SER A 160 -11.25 -1.55 12.66
N ARG A 161 -12.33 -1.32 13.42
CA ARG A 161 -12.74 -2.12 14.59
C ARG A 161 -13.54 -3.37 14.21
N LEU A 162 -14.37 -3.26 13.18
CA LEU A 162 -15.27 -4.32 12.73
C LEU A 162 -14.60 -5.25 11.72
N ALA A 163 -13.49 -4.82 11.11
CA ALA A 163 -12.71 -5.66 10.21
C ALA A 163 -12.18 -6.90 10.96
N PRO A 164 -12.36 -8.12 10.41
CA PRO A 164 -11.82 -9.34 11.01
C PRO A 164 -10.30 -9.23 11.24
N PRO A 165 -9.73 -9.97 12.20
CA PRO A 165 -8.28 -10.04 12.36
C PRO A 165 -7.60 -10.50 11.06
N PRO A 166 -6.31 -10.17 10.84
CA PRO A 166 -5.56 -10.67 9.69
C PRO A 166 -5.65 -12.20 9.64
N ALA A 167 -6.16 -12.73 8.52
CA ALA A 167 -6.27 -14.15 8.30
C ALA A 167 -5.15 -14.61 7.37
N GLN A 168 -4.68 -15.83 7.55
CA GLN A 168 -3.76 -16.46 6.61
C GLN A 168 -4.48 -16.67 5.28
N ALA A 169 -3.83 -16.24 4.21
CA ALA A 169 -4.24 -16.45 2.83
C ALA A 169 -3.19 -17.30 2.12
N VAL A 170 -3.64 -18.12 1.17
CA VAL A 170 -2.76 -18.92 0.31
C VAL A 170 -3.00 -18.50 -1.14
N PHE A 171 -1.92 -18.34 -1.88
CA PHE A 171 -1.95 -18.25 -3.34
C PHE A 171 -1.23 -19.44 -3.96
N THR A 172 -1.71 -19.83 -5.14
CA THR A 172 -1.26 -21.03 -5.85
C THR A 172 -1.04 -20.71 -7.31
N ASP A 173 0.12 -21.11 -7.83
CA ASP A 173 0.49 -21.00 -9.23
C ASP A 173 0.89 -22.36 -9.80
N TYR A 174 0.66 -22.56 -11.09
CA TYR A 174 0.86 -23.83 -11.78
C TYR A 174 1.75 -23.61 -13.00
N LEU A 175 2.69 -24.53 -13.24
CA LEU A 175 3.51 -24.55 -14.44
C LEU A 175 3.67 -25.99 -14.93
N HIS A 176 3.37 -26.20 -16.20
CA HIS A 176 3.56 -27.50 -16.84
C HIS A 176 4.97 -27.59 -17.43
N ILE A 177 5.63 -28.73 -17.22
CA ILE A 177 7.03 -28.95 -17.56
C ILE A 177 7.14 -30.24 -18.37
N GLN A 178 7.76 -30.16 -19.55
CA GLN A 178 7.97 -31.31 -20.45
C GLN A 178 9.12 -32.22 -19.98
N ALA A 179 9.08 -32.65 -18.72
CA ALA A 179 10.08 -33.54 -18.11
C ALA A 179 9.44 -34.32 -16.94
N PRO A 180 9.96 -35.52 -16.60
CA PRO A 180 9.47 -36.28 -15.46
C PRO A 180 9.88 -35.65 -14.11
N PRO A 181 9.20 -35.95 -13.00
CA PRO A 181 9.46 -35.32 -11.70
C PRO A 181 10.92 -35.46 -11.22
N GLU A 182 11.57 -36.58 -11.55
CA GLU A 182 12.98 -36.86 -11.24
C GLU A 182 13.94 -35.84 -11.88
N ALA A 183 13.60 -35.32 -13.05
CA ALA A 183 14.39 -34.31 -13.75
C ALA A 183 14.13 -32.91 -13.20
N VAL A 184 12.90 -32.63 -12.74
CA VAL A 184 12.48 -31.34 -12.19
C VAL A 184 12.98 -31.15 -10.75
N TRP A 185 12.90 -32.19 -9.93
CA TRP A 185 13.14 -32.16 -8.49
C TRP A 185 14.45 -31.48 -8.07
N PRO A 186 15.62 -31.79 -8.67
CA PRO A 186 16.88 -31.18 -8.25
C PRO A 186 16.86 -29.65 -8.35
N HIS A 187 16.12 -29.10 -9.32
CA HIS A 187 16.04 -27.67 -9.61
C HIS A 187 15.04 -26.91 -8.73
N VAL A 188 14.15 -27.64 -8.03
CA VAL A 188 13.21 -27.09 -7.05
C VAL A 188 13.83 -27.09 -5.65
N VAL A 189 14.60 -28.14 -5.32
CA VAL A 189 15.31 -28.25 -4.03
C VAL A 189 16.37 -27.15 -3.89
N SER A 190 17.17 -26.95 -4.93
CA SER A 190 18.21 -25.93 -4.98
C SER A 190 18.42 -25.47 -6.42
N PHE A 191 18.85 -24.23 -6.61
CA PHE A 191 19.17 -23.74 -7.95
C PHE A 191 20.31 -22.74 -7.89
N SER A 192 21.26 -22.91 -8.80
CA SER A 192 22.34 -21.96 -9.07
C SER A 192 21.80 -20.61 -9.54
N PRO A 193 22.62 -19.54 -9.51
CA PRO A 193 22.24 -18.22 -10.01
C PRO A 193 21.50 -18.27 -11.35
N ILE A 194 20.27 -17.74 -11.37
CA ILE A 194 19.47 -17.66 -12.60
C ILE A 194 20.11 -16.60 -13.51
N PRO A 195 20.72 -16.98 -14.64
CA PRO A 195 21.47 -16.02 -15.48
C PRO A 195 20.54 -15.08 -16.26
N ALA A 196 19.29 -15.51 -16.47
CA ALA A 196 18.32 -14.72 -17.19
C ALA A 196 17.83 -13.51 -16.38
N PRO A 197 17.73 -12.33 -17.02
CA PRO A 197 17.15 -11.16 -16.36
C PRO A 197 15.70 -11.43 -15.95
N PRO A 198 15.16 -10.66 -14.99
CA PRO A 198 13.76 -10.75 -14.62
C PRO A 198 12.83 -10.30 -15.76
N ASP A 199 11.90 -11.18 -16.17
CA ASP A 199 10.93 -10.90 -17.23
C ASP A 199 9.81 -9.94 -16.76
N PHE A 200 9.31 -10.14 -15.54
CA PHE A 200 8.22 -9.35 -14.99
C PHE A 200 8.64 -7.90 -14.72
N TRP A 201 7.79 -6.95 -15.13
CA TRP A 201 8.07 -5.51 -15.03
C TRP A 201 8.25 -5.01 -13.60
N VAL A 202 7.58 -5.65 -12.63
CA VAL A 202 7.65 -5.29 -11.20
C VAL A 202 9.08 -5.39 -10.67
N PHE A 203 9.87 -6.34 -11.14
CA PHE A 203 11.26 -6.50 -10.73
C PHE A 203 12.15 -5.34 -11.19
N ARG A 204 11.79 -4.70 -12.32
CA ARG A 204 12.50 -3.50 -12.81
C ARG A 204 12.15 -2.23 -12.03
N LEU A 205 11.05 -2.26 -11.28
CA LEU A 205 10.63 -1.15 -10.41
C LEU A 205 11.14 -1.27 -8.97
N GLY A 206 11.96 -2.29 -8.69
CA GLY A 206 12.62 -2.44 -7.39
C GLY A 206 12.08 -3.57 -6.51
N LEU A 207 11.11 -4.37 -6.98
CA LEU A 207 10.72 -5.58 -6.24
C LEU A 207 11.90 -6.57 -6.20
N PRO A 208 12.32 -7.06 -5.02
CA PRO A 208 13.29 -8.14 -4.93
C PRO A 208 12.77 -9.39 -5.65
N TYR A 209 13.68 -10.13 -6.27
CA TYR A 209 13.36 -11.38 -6.99
C TYR A 209 14.35 -12.49 -6.68
N PRO A 210 13.94 -13.77 -6.73
CA PRO A 210 14.83 -14.90 -6.48
C PRO A 210 16.02 -14.93 -7.45
N VAL A 211 17.22 -15.15 -6.92
CA VAL A 211 18.48 -15.23 -7.68
C VAL A 211 19.07 -16.62 -7.57
N GLU A 212 19.18 -17.15 -6.35
CA GLU A 212 19.74 -18.47 -6.10
C GLU A 212 19.18 -19.09 -4.82
N THR A 213 19.27 -20.41 -4.73
CA THR A 213 19.09 -21.17 -3.49
C THR A 213 20.23 -22.18 -3.42
N PRO A 214 21.25 -21.94 -2.56
CA PRO A 214 22.39 -22.84 -2.44
C PRO A 214 21.97 -24.26 -1.99
N PRO A 215 22.72 -25.29 -2.39
CA PRO A 215 22.46 -26.66 -1.94
C PRO A 215 22.77 -26.84 -0.44
N GLY A 216 22.27 -27.92 0.16
CA GLY A 216 22.63 -28.31 1.53
C GLY A 216 21.46 -28.49 2.51
N ALA A 217 20.22 -28.37 2.02
CA ALA A 217 19.01 -28.47 2.84
C ALA A 217 18.08 -29.59 2.36
N ASP A 218 18.64 -30.79 2.22
CA ASP A 218 17.97 -31.91 1.56
C ASP A 218 17.24 -32.84 2.56
N ALA A 219 16.82 -32.30 3.71
CA ALA A 219 16.14 -33.06 4.75
C ALA A 219 15.28 -32.16 5.66
N VAL A 220 14.24 -32.74 6.25
CA VAL A 220 13.39 -32.06 7.24
C VAL A 220 14.23 -31.49 8.39
N GLY A 221 13.92 -30.25 8.79
CA GLY A 221 14.61 -29.52 9.84
C GLY A 221 15.88 -28.79 9.40
N LYS A 222 16.39 -29.03 8.18
CA LYS A 222 17.52 -28.27 7.64
C LYS A 222 17.11 -26.84 7.28
N GLU A 223 18.01 -25.91 7.52
CA GLU A 223 17.85 -24.52 7.10
C GLU A 223 18.34 -24.33 5.67
N ARG A 224 17.57 -23.60 4.87
CA ARG A 224 17.93 -23.17 3.51
C ARG A 224 17.86 -21.67 3.41
N LEU A 225 18.68 -21.13 2.52
CA LEU A 225 18.72 -19.71 2.21
C LEU A 225 18.13 -19.51 0.82
N CYS A 226 17.10 -18.69 0.72
CA CYS A 226 16.60 -18.22 -0.55
C CYS A 226 17.10 -16.80 -0.77
N MET A 227 18.03 -16.65 -1.71
CA MET A 227 18.71 -15.39 -1.98
C MET A 227 17.97 -14.64 -3.07
N PHE A 228 17.61 -13.40 -2.76
CA PHE A 228 16.94 -12.48 -3.67
C PHE A 228 17.92 -11.39 -4.11
N SER A 229 17.54 -10.66 -5.16
CA SER A 229 18.26 -9.46 -5.58
C SER A 229 18.33 -8.42 -4.45
N GLN A 230 19.26 -7.47 -4.57
CA GLN A 230 19.48 -6.43 -3.55
C GLN A 230 19.98 -6.95 -2.19
N ASN A 231 20.66 -8.11 -2.17
CA ASN A 231 21.17 -8.78 -0.97
C ASN A 231 20.09 -9.12 0.08
N VAL A 232 18.85 -9.29 -0.41
CA VAL A 232 17.70 -9.68 0.39
C VAL A 232 17.74 -11.20 0.57
N VAL A 233 17.58 -11.70 1.80
CA VAL A 233 17.68 -13.15 2.08
C VAL A 233 16.51 -13.59 2.94
N PHE A 234 15.79 -14.61 2.46
CA PHE A 234 14.83 -15.35 3.26
C PHE A 234 15.54 -16.54 3.90
N ARG A 235 15.39 -16.67 5.22
CA ARG A 235 15.82 -17.88 5.93
C ARG A 235 14.63 -18.79 6.08
N GLU A 236 14.77 -20.00 5.58
CA GLU A 236 13.68 -20.96 5.50
C GLU A 236 14.12 -22.27 6.17
N ARG A 237 13.17 -23.02 6.71
CA ARG A 237 13.42 -24.33 7.30
C ARG A 237 12.55 -25.36 6.61
N VAL A 238 13.16 -26.45 6.15
CA VAL A 238 12.45 -27.52 5.47
C VAL A 238 11.51 -28.20 6.46
N ALA A 239 10.21 -28.11 6.19
CA ALA A 239 9.14 -28.70 7.00
C ALA A 239 8.71 -30.07 6.44
N VAL A 240 8.70 -30.21 5.10
CA VAL A 240 8.38 -31.48 4.40
C VAL A 240 9.41 -31.68 3.29
N PHE A 241 9.95 -32.90 3.20
CA PHE A 241 10.87 -33.30 2.15
C PHE A 241 10.50 -34.69 1.66
N GLU A 242 9.70 -34.75 0.59
CA GLU A 242 9.29 -35.99 -0.09
C GLU A 242 9.88 -35.96 -1.51
N PRO A 243 10.97 -36.72 -1.77
CA PRO A 243 11.66 -36.71 -3.05
C PRO A 243 10.73 -36.87 -4.26
N ASN A 244 10.97 -36.06 -5.30
CA ASN A 244 10.21 -36.02 -6.55
C ASN A 244 8.71 -35.71 -6.41
N ARG A 245 8.25 -35.26 -5.23
CA ARG A 245 6.83 -35.09 -4.96
C ARG A 245 6.50 -33.78 -4.26
N ARG A 246 7.12 -33.51 -3.10
CA ARG A 246 6.70 -32.40 -2.25
C ARG A 246 7.85 -31.82 -1.44
N LEU A 247 8.00 -30.50 -1.53
CA LEU A 247 8.93 -29.72 -0.73
C LEU A 247 8.18 -28.58 -0.06
N ARG A 248 8.13 -28.58 1.27
CA ARG A 248 7.58 -27.45 2.06
C ARG A 248 8.64 -26.85 2.93
N PHE A 249 8.66 -25.52 3.00
CA PHE A 249 9.56 -24.77 3.86
C PHE A 249 8.80 -23.68 4.63
N ASP A 250 9.08 -23.59 5.92
CA ASP A 250 8.57 -22.52 6.78
C ASP A 250 9.55 -21.34 6.76
N ILE A 251 9.03 -20.12 6.70
CA ILE A 251 9.85 -18.90 6.74
C ILE A 251 10.24 -18.63 8.19
N VAL A 252 11.52 -18.78 8.50
CA VAL A 252 12.10 -18.51 9.83
C VAL A 252 12.38 -17.02 9.99
N SER A 253 12.85 -16.37 8.93
CA SER A 253 13.13 -14.94 8.91
C SER A 253 12.84 -14.37 7.53
N GLN A 254 12.04 -13.31 7.51
CA GLN A 254 11.86 -12.45 6.34
C GLN A 254 12.81 -11.25 6.42
N PRO A 255 13.22 -10.69 5.27
CA PRO A 255 14.14 -9.55 5.21
C PRO A 255 13.41 -8.23 5.47
N ASP A 256 14.12 -7.29 6.11
CA ASP A 256 13.66 -5.92 6.34
C ASP A 256 13.83 -5.06 5.08
N HIS A 257 13.05 -5.36 4.04
CA HIS A 257 13.04 -4.61 2.78
C HIS A 257 11.80 -3.71 2.70
N PRO A 258 11.90 -2.44 2.28
CA PRO A 258 10.75 -1.53 2.14
C PRO A 258 9.46 -2.12 1.59
N GLU A 259 9.52 -2.75 0.41
CA GLU A 259 8.34 -3.33 -0.27
C GLU A 259 7.72 -4.53 0.50
N LEU A 260 8.42 -5.08 1.49
CA LEU A 260 7.99 -6.23 2.28
C LEU A 260 7.68 -5.84 3.74
N LEU A 261 8.30 -4.76 4.23
CA LEU A 261 8.34 -4.40 5.64
C LEU A 261 6.96 -3.98 6.16
N GLY A 262 6.41 -4.77 7.09
CA GLY A 262 5.17 -4.44 7.80
C GLY A 262 3.89 -4.55 6.98
N HIS A 263 3.96 -4.79 5.67
CA HIS A 263 2.80 -4.94 4.79
C HIS A 263 2.19 -6.33 4.81
N PHE A 264 3.04 -7.36 4.84
CA PHE A 264 2.62 -8.74 4.94
C PHE A 264 3.70 -9.60 5.58
N ASP A 265 3.27 -10.70 6.21
CA ASP A 265 4.16 -11.73 6.72
C ASP A 265 4.04 -12.97 5.83
N THR A 266 5.16 -13.53 5.39
CA THR A 266 5.18 -14.83 4.71
C THR A 266 5.42 -15.92 5.74
N HIS A 267 4.57 -16.97 5.75
CA HIS A 267 4.63 -18.04 6.76
C HIS A 267 5.33 -19.28 6.25
N TRP A 268 4.96 -19.74 5.05
CA TRP A 268 5.53 -20.93 4.43
C TRP A 268 5.34 -20.92 2.92
N GLY A 269 6.23 -21.60 2.22
CA GLY A 269 6.14 -21.91 0.80
C GLY A 269 6.16 -23.42 0.59
N GLU A 270 5.54 -23.88 -0.49
CA GLU A 270 5.47 -25.29 -0.85
C GLU A 270 5.53 -25.46 -2.37
N PHE A 271 6.26 -26.47 -2.82
CA PHE A 271 6.28 -26.94 -4.19
C PHE A 271 5.82 -28.39 -4.23
N ASP A 272 4.76 -28.66 -5.01
CA ASP A 272 4.26 -30.00 -5.29
C ASP A 272 4.51 -30.34 -6.77
N LEU A 273 5.04 -31.53 -7.02
CA LEU A 273 5.26 -32.08 -8.34
C LEU A 273 4.21 -33.16 -8.57
N HIS A 274 3.33 -32.93 -9.54
CA HIS A 274 2.34 -33.91 -9.96
C HIS A 274 2.79 -34.56 -11.28
N PRO A 275 3.04 -35.89 -11.30
CA PRO A 275 3.31 -36.59 -12.55
C PRO A 275 2.04 -36.63 -13.42
N ASP A 276 2.19 -36.27 -14.68
CA ASP A 276 1.11 -36.33 -15.67
C ASP A 276 1.17 -37.68 -16.45
N PRO A 277 0.04 -38.16 -17.01
CA PRO A 277 -0.02 -39.48 -17.67
C PRO A 277 0.89 -39.65 -18.89
N ASP A 278 1.31 -38.55 -19.50
CA ASP A 278 2.20 -38.49 -20.67
C ASP A 278 3.69 -38.47 -20.30
N GLY A 279 4.02 -38.60 -19.01
CA GLY A 279 5.39 -38.57 -18.50
C GLY A 279 5.94 -37.16 -18.24
N THR A 280 5.10 -36.14 -18.34
CA THR A 280 5.43 -34.75 -17.99
C THR A 280 5.11 -34.45 -16.52
N THR A 281 5.39 -33.22 -16.06
CA THR A 281 5.15 -32.82 -14.67
C THR A 281 4.40 -31.51 -14.61
N THR A 282 3.35 -31.47 -13.79
CA THR A 282 2.73 -30.22 -13.33
C THR A 282 3.34 -29.80 -12.00
N LEU A 283 4.14 -28.73 -12.02
CA LEU A 283 4.72 -28.10 -10.84
C LEU A 283 3.72 -27.10 -10.27
N ILE A 284 3.43 -27.21 -8.98
CA ILE A 284 2.46 -26.38 -8.25
C ILE A 284 3.23 -25.64 -7.15
N GLY A 285 3.17 -24.31 -7.16
CA GLY A 285 3.73 -23.46 -6.11
C GLY A 285 2.64 -22.94 -5.20
N HIS A 286 2.80 -23.11 -3.90
CA HIS A 286 1.93 -22.57 -2.86
C HIS A 286 2.71 -21.60 -1.97
N SER A 287 2.06 -20.54 -1.52
CA SER A 287 2.64 -19.67 -0.49
C SER A 287 1.57 -19.11 0.42
N CYS A 288 1.82 -19.23 1.73
CA CYS A 288 0.95 -18.72 2.78
C CYS A 288 1.49 -17.42 3.34
N TYR A 289 0.59 -16.45 3.49
CA TYR A 289 0.93 -15.12 3.99
C TYR A 289 -0.19 -14.53 4.83
N THR A 290 0.11 -13.47 5.57
CA THR A 290 -0.87 -12.65 6.27
C THR A 290 -0.68 -11.20 5.86
N LEU A 291 -1.77 -10.56 5.42
CA LEU A 291 -1.76 -9.19 4.93
C LEU A 291 -2.21 -8.21 6.02
N HIS A 292 -1.39 -7.18 6.26
CA HIS A 292 -1.65 -6.12 7.23
C HIS A 292 -2.21 -4.85 6.57
N THR A 293 -1.96 -4.68 5.27
CA THR A 293 -2.42 -3.51 4.49
C THR A 293 -3.92 -3.56 4.17
N ARG A 294 -4.58 -2.38 4.14
CA ARG A 294 -6.02 -2.25 3.85
C ARG A 294 -6.31 -1.24 2.73
N PRO A 295 -7.36 -1.46 1.92
CA PRO A 295 -8.37 -2.52 2.03
C PRO A 295 -7.87 -3.88 1.54
N ARG A 296 -8.23 -4.96 2.26
CA ARG A 296 -7.65 -6.29 2.04
C ARG A 296 -7.87 -6.83 0.65
N TRP A 297 -9.09 -6.76 0.11
CA TRP A 297 -9.41 -7.29 -1.21
C TRP A 297 -8.51 -6.72 -2.32
N TYR A 298 -8.12 -5.45 -2.19
CA TYR A 298 -7.30 -4.75 -3.17
C TYR A 298 -5.83 -5.17 -3.06
N PHE A 299 -5.28 -5.11 -1.86
CA PHE A 299 -3.88 -5.44 -1.62
C PHE A 299 -3.61 -6.95 -1.68
N ASP A 300 -4.62 -7.78 -1.42
CA ASP A 300 -4.58 -9.22 -1.61
C ASP A 300 -4.41 -9.59 -3.09
N ALA A 301 -5.17 -8.94 -3.98
CA ALA A 301 -5.03 -9.12 -5.42
C ALA A 301 -3.63 -8.75 -5.92
N TRP A 302 -3.07 -7.63 -5.43
CA TRP A 302 -1.69 -7.25 -5.71
C TRP A 302 -0.68 -8.25 -5.14
N THR A 303 -0.85 -8.70 -3.90
CA THR A 303 0.07 -9.66 -3.27
C THR A 303 0.12 -10.97 -4.05
N ARG A 304 -1.04 -11.49 -4.49
CA ARG A 304 -1.12 -12.65 -5.38
C ARG A 304 -0.40 -12.42 -6.71
N TYR A 305 -0.59 -11.24 -7.31
CA TYR A 305 0.06 -10.89 -8.58
C TYR A 305 1.59 -10.80 -8.46
N LEU A 306 2.10 -10.14 -7.42
CA LEU A 306 3.54 -10.02 -7.16
C LEU A 306 4.15 -11.38 -6.77
N GLY A 307 3.46 -12.13 -5.92
CA GLY A 307 3.85 -13.49 -5.52
C GLY A 307 3.94 -14.44 -6.71
N ARG A 308 2.98 -14.37 -7.63
CA ARG A 308 3.02 -15.14 -8.88
C ARG A 308 4.26 -14.85 -9.72
N ALA A 309 4.69 -13.59 -9.81
CA ALA A 309 5.91 -13.24 -10.54
C ALA A 309 7.15 -13.91 -9.92
N VAL A 310 7.19 -14.01 -8.59
CA VAL A 310 8.25 -14.69 -7.83
C VAL A 310 8.20 -16.21 -8.06
N HIS A 311 7.03 -16.84 -7.93
CA HIS A 311 6.82 -18.27 -8.22
C HIS A 311 7.26 -18.62 -9.63
N LEU A 312 6.70 -17.93 -10.62
CA LEU A 312 6.96 -18.23 -12.02
C LEU A 312 8.43 -18.03 -12.39
N ARG A 313 9.16 -17.09 -11.77
CA ARG A 313 10.60 -16.97 -12.01
C ARG A 313 11.38 -18.24 -11.64
N VAL A 314 11.07 -18.84 -10.48
CA VAL A 314 11.74 -20.05 -10.00
C VAL A 314 11.28 -21.27 -10.79
N MET A 315 9.96 -21.41 -10.98
CA MET A 315 9.38 -22.55 -11.69
C MET A 315 9.81 -22.57 -13.16
N GLU A 316 9.89 -21.42 -13.82
CA GLU A 316 10.33 -21.30 -15.21
C GLU A 316 11.83 -21.59 -15.37
N ASN A 317 12.63 -21.30 -14.35
CA ASN A 317 14.03 -21.72 -14.31
C ASN A 317 14.13 -23.26 -14.17
N ALA A 318 13.34 -23.86 -13.28
CA ALA A 318 13.28 -25.31 -13.14
C ALA A 318 12.84 -26.00 -14.44
N ARG A 319 11.82 -25.45 -15.11
CA ARG A 319 11.33 -25.92 -16.43
C ARG A 319 12.46 -25.91 -17.46
N ARG A 320 13.13 -24.77 -17.65
CA ARG A 320 14.22 -24.63 -18.62
C ARG A 320 15.37 -25.59 -18.38
N LEU A 321 15.73 -25.85 -17.13
CA LEU A 321 16.82 -26.76 -16.79
C LEU A 321 16.43 -28.24 -16.93
N ALA A 322 15.19 -28.58 -16.58
CA ALA A 322 14.68 -29.94 -16.68
C ALA A 322 14.42 -30.38 -18.13
N GLU A 323 13.89 -29.50 -18.98
CA GLU A 323 13.60 -29.78 -20.40
C GLU A 323 14.85 -29.77 -21.30
N ALA A 324 15.97 -29.22 -20.83
CA ALA A 324 17.23 -29.19 -21.57
C ALA A 324 18.05 -30.49 -21.45
N ARG A 325 17.58 -31.46 -20.65
CA ARG A 325 18.19 -32.77 -20.45
C ARG A 325 17.55 -33.81 -21.34
#